data_AF-A0A5C4T3S3-F1
#
_entry.id   AF-A0A5C4T3S3-F1
#
_cell.length_a   1.000
_cell.length_b   1.000
_cell.length_c   1.000
_cell.angle_alpha   90.00
_cell.angle_beta   90.00
_cell.angle_gamma   90.00
#
_symmetry.space_group_name_H-M   'P 1'
#
loop_
_entity.id
_entity.type
_entity.pdbx_description
1 polymer ?
#
loop_
_entity_poly.entity_id
_entity_poly.type
_entity_poly.pdbx_seq_one_letter_code
_entity_poly.pdbx_strand_id
1 'polypeptide(L)' 'MGAKSGFGAFASEVPEEQGIEQGIERGLEQGLVRTAQNLINEGMTNAFIVKVTGLSETTIERLRNNLH' A
#
# COMPACT_ATOMS: atom_id res chain seq x y z
N MET A 1 23.02 48.30 -19.10
CA MET A 1 22.63 47.64 -17.84
C MET A 1 21.19 47.17 -17.99
N GLY A 2 20.88 45.89 -17.73
CA GLY A 2 19.50 45.45 -17.54
C GLY A 2 18.96 44.34 -18.45
N ALA A 3 19.76 43.35 -18.86
CA ALA A 3 19.24 42.12 -19.43
C ALA A 3 19.35 41.00 -18.37
N LYS A 4 18.28 40.74 -17.61
CA LYS A 4 18.02 39.45 -16.92
C LYS A 4 16.52 39.31 -16.60
N SER A 5 15.71 38.99 -17.61
CA SER A 5 14.37 38.42 -17.39
C SER A 5 14.53 36.95 -17.01
N GLY A 6 14.79 36.69 -15.73
CA GLY A 6 14.81 35.35 -15.17
C GLY A 6 13.40 34.85 -14.86
N PHE A 7 12.62 34.50 -15.88
CA PHE A 7 11.45 33.64 -15.69
C PHE A 7 11.93 32.19 -15.77
N GLY A 8 12.54 31.73 -14.68
CA GLY A 8 12.77 30.31 -14.46
C GLY A 8 11.43 29.64 -14.19
N ALA A 9 11.03 28.72 -15.07
CA ALA A 9 9.88 27.85 -14.89
C ALA A 9 10.02 27.09 -13.57
N PHE A 10 9.24 27.47 -12.57
CA PHE A 10 9.06 26.64 -11.38
C PHE A 10 7.98 25.61 -11.71
N ALA A 11 8.44 24.38 -11.83
CA ALA A 11 7.64 23.21 -12.16
C ALA A 11 6.36 23.16 -11.32
N SER A 12 5.24 23.02 -12.02
CA SER A 12 3.97 22.60 -11.45
C SER A 12 4.07 21.12 -11.08
N GLU A 13 4.70 20.80 -9.96
CA GLU A 13 4.51 19.49 -9.32
C GLU A 13 3.10 19.48 -8.75
N VAL A 14 2.25 18.58 -9.27
CA VAL A 14 0.81 18.54 -8.97
C VAL A 14 0.61 17.75 -7.66
N PRO A 15 0.29 18.39 -6.52
CA PRO A 15 0.12 17.68 -5.24
C PRO A 15 -1.07 16.69 -5.25
N GLU A 16 -2.01 16.83 -6.18
CA GLU A 16 -3.19 15.96 -6.29
C GLU A 16 -2.87 14.53 -6.76
N GLU A 17 -1.90 14.36 -7.66
CA GLU A 17 -1.50 13.02 -8.14
C GLU A 17 -0.89 12.19 -7.00
N GLN A 18 -0.03 12.82 -6.19
CA GLN A 18 0.59 12.19 -5.02
C GLN A 18 -0.44 11.80 -3.95
N GLY A 19 -1.52 12.57 -3.80
CA GLY A 19 -2.58 12.28 -2.83
C GLY A 19 -3.41 11.06 -3.22
N ILE A 20 -3.75 10.93 -4.50
CA ILE A 20 -4.53 9.81 -5.04
C ILE A 20 -3.70 8.52 -4.98
N GLU A 21 -2.44 8.57 -5.40
CA GLU A 21 -1.54 7.40 -5.40
C GLU A 21 -1.35 6.83 -3.99
N GLN A 22 -1.07 7.68 -3.00
CA GLN A 22 -0.97 7.27 -1.60
C GLN A 22 -2.26 6.69 -1.04
N GLY A 23 -3.42 7.22 -1.47
CA GLY A 23 -4.72 6.70 -1.06
C GLY A 23 -4.98 5.29 -1.58
N ILE A 24 -4.66 5.05 -2.86
CA ILE A 24 -4.81 3.75 -3.51
C ILE A 24 -3.87 2.71 -2.88
N GLU A 25 -2.60 3.06 -2.67
CA GLU A 25 -1.60 2.17 -2.08
C GLU A 25 -2.01 1.72 -0.67
N ARG A 26 -2.38 2.67 0.20
CA ARG A 26 -2.84 2.37 1.57
C ARG A 26 -4.12 1.53 1.58
N GLY A 27 -5.06 1.84 0.68
CA GLY A 27 -6.32 1.09 0.56
C GLY A 27 -6.09 -0.36 0.14
N LEU A 28 -5.19 -0.58 -0.82
CA LEU A 28 -4.81 -1.91 -1.27
C LEU A 28 -4.14 -2.71 -0.14
N GLU A 29 -3.16 -2.13 0.54
CA GLU A 29 -2.45 -2.78 1.65
C GLU A 29 -3.43 -3.20 2.77
N GLN A 30 -4.31 -2.28 3.19
CA GLN A 30 -5.33 -2.57 4.21
C GLN A 30 -6.30 -3.67 3.74
N GLY A 31 -6.70 -3.67 2.47
CA GLY A 31 -7.57 -4.67 1.88
C GLY A 31 -6.95 -6.07 1.90
N LEU A 32 -5.67 -6.19 1.55
CA LEU A 32 -4.93 -7.46 1.58
C LEU A 32 -4.80 -8.00 2.99
N VAL A 33 -4.44 -7.15 3.95
CA VAL A 33 -4.33 -7.54 5.37
C VAL A 33 -5.67 -8.01 5.93
N ARG A 34 -6.76 -7.26 5.68
CA ARG A 34 -8.11 -7.64 6.14
C ARG A 34 -8.57 -8.97 5.51
N THR A 35 -8.27 -9.17 4.23
CA THR A 35 -8.56 -10.44 3.55
C THR A 35 -7.80 -11.60 4.20
N ALA A 36 -6.50 -11.42 4.47
CA ALA A 36 -5.70 -12.43 5.15
C ALA A 36 -6.25 -12.77 6.55
N GLN A 37 -6.62 -11.77 7.35
CA GLN A 37 -7.21 -11.98 8.68
C GLN A 37 -8.52 -12.78 8.61
N ASN A 38 -9.41 -12.44 7.68
CA ASN A 38 -10.66 -13.18 7.49
C ASN A 38 -10.38 -14.64 7.11
N LEU A 39 -9.45 -14.89 6.19
CA LEU A 39 -9.09 -16.26 5.79
C LEU A 39 -8.45 -17.06 6.94
N ILE A 40 -7.66 -16.40 7.80
CA ILE A 40 -7.12 -17.02 9.02
C ILE A 40 -8.26 -17.46 9.95
N ASN A 41 -9.24 -16.59 10.17
CA ASN A 41 -10.41 -16.87 11.01
C ASN A 41 -11.28 -18.00 10.44
N GLU A 42 -11.35 -18.12 9.11
CA GLU A 42 -11.99 -19.24 8.39
C GLU A 42 -11.15 -20.55 8.42
N GLY A 43 -9.99 -20.55 9.09
CA GLY A 43 -9.16 -21.74 9.26
C GLY A 43 -8.30 -22.12 8.04
N MET A 44 -8.16 -21.22 7.06
CA MET A 44 -7.40 -21.49 5.84
C MET A 44 -5.90 -21.60 6.09
N THR A 45 -5.20 -22.45 5.33
CA THR A 45 -3.75 -22.64 5.49
C THR A 45 -2.94 -21.43 5.05
N ASN A 46 -1.73 -21.25 5.62
CA ASN A 46 -0.84 -20.15 5.24
C ASN A 46 -0.51 -20.14 3.75
N ALA A 47 -0.21 -21.32 3.18
CA ALA A 47 0.09 -21.45 1.75
C ALA A 47 -1.08 -20.99 0.85
N PHE A 48 -2.32 -21.28 1.24
CA PHE A 48 -3.49 -20.80 0.52
C PHE A 48 -3.64 -19.27 0.63
N ILE A 49 -3.46 -18.73 1.84
CA ILE A 49 -3.57 -17.28 2.08
C ILE A 49 -2.52 -16.51 1.29
N VAL A 50 -1.26 -16.96 1.29
CA VAL A 50 -0.16 -16.39 0.48
C VAL A 50 -0.53 -16.37 -1.00
N LYS A 51 -1.09 -17.46 -1.52
CA LYS A 51 -1.52 -17.55 -2.93
C LYS A 51 -2.65 -16.56 -3.27
N VAL A 52 -3.57 -16.32 -2.35
CA VAL A 52 -4.74 -15.45 -2.58
C VAL A 52 -4.40 -13.97 -2.42
N THR A 53 -3.63 -13.62 -1.39
CA THR A 53 -3.35 -12.21 -1.04
C THR A 53 -2.02 -11.69 -1.59
N GLY A 54 -1.12 -12.59 -2.00
CA GLY A 54 0.24 -12.22 -2.41
C GLY A 54 1.13 -11.73 -1.26
N LEU A 55 0.65 -11.78 -0.01
CA LEU A 55 1.46 -11.43 1.16
C LEU A 55 2.50 -12.52 1.45
N SER A 56 3.62 -12.13 2.06
CA SER A 56 4.65 -13.10 2.46
C SER A 56 4.16 -14.03 3.56
N GLU A 57 4.69 -15.25 3.60
CA GLU A 57 4.40 -16.22 4.66
C GLU A 57 4.69 -15.66 6.05
N THR A 58 5.82 -14.94 6.21
CA THR A 58 6.18 -14.24 7.45
C THR A 58 5.13 -13.22 7.91
N THR A 59 4.47 -12.55 6.96
CA THR A 59 3.39 -11.60 7.27
C THR A 59 2.16 -12.35 7.77
N ILE A 60 1.80 -13.46 7.11
CA ILE A 60 0.67 -14.31 7.52
C ILE A 60 0.89 -14.92 8.90
N GLU A 61 2.10 -15.40 9.21
CA GLU A 61 2.46 -15.91 10.52
C GLU A 61 2.32 -14.84 11.62
N ARG A 62 2.81 -13.63 11.37
CA ARG A 62 2.63 -12.50 12.29
C ARG A 62 1.16 -12.18 12.51
N LEU A 63 0.35 -12.17 11.45
CA LEU A 63 -1.09 -11.93 11.56
C LEU A 63 -1.80 -13.00 12.38
N ARG A 64 -1.45 -14.28 12.21
CA ARG A 64 -1.98 -15.38 13.04
C ARG A 64 -1.64 -15.15 14.51
N ASN A 65 -0.37 -14.91 14.80
CA ASN A 65 0.09 -14.72 16.19
C ASN A 65 -0.57 -13.53 16.89
N ASN A 66 -1.04 -12.51 16.14
CA ASN A 66 -1.72 -11.35 16.69
C ASN A 66 -3.25 -11.53 16.82
N LEU A 67 -3.84 -12.59 16.26
CA LEU A 67 -5.27 -12.90 16.32
C LEU A 67 -5.62 -13.91 17.44
N HIS A 68 -4.62 -14.49 18.08
CA HIS A 68 -4.73 -15.43 19.21
C HIS A 68 -4.72 -14.69 20.55
#